data_AF-A0A530RID2-F1
#
_entry.id   AF-A0A530RID2-F1
#
_cell.length_a   1.000
_cell.length_b   1.000
_cell.length_c   1.000
_cell.angle_alpha   90.00
_cell.angle_beta   90.00
_cell.angle_gamma   90.00
#
_symmetry.space_group_name_H-M   'P 1'
#
loop_
_entity.id
_entity.type
_entity.pdbx_description
1 polymer ?
#
loop_
_entity_poly.entity_id
_entity_poly.type
_entity_poly.pdbx_seq_one_letter_code
_entity_poly.pdbx_strand_id
1 'polypeptide(L)'
;MIRMQVESHGRQLTAIDMRKALGSKFERLPFVLRVLLENNLRHQPDETERLLEIFSQWLRLGESQAEIPFHPGRLLMHDTTCVPALVDIAAMRDAIAEAGGDPALLAPRVSVDVSVDHSIGVDRFGTADALRFNVAKELERNAERYRLMKWATKALPGLRVHPPGTGIMHTINLEQLATVVAVEQRDNVDWAVPDTLIGTDSHTPMINGIGVLAWGVGGLEAESVMFGMPVMLRIPEVIGVRLVGRLQGGTLSTDLALAVTERLRSFGVAGKFVEFFGPGVSTLSGGDRAVVANMAPEYGATTGFFPVDANTLAYLRQTGRRDELAARVEDVAKAQGLWFEADANPRYTDELTIDLSTLRPSLAGPRRPQDRLEPANVQPALERAAGKKLSRQVTFESIPEGAVAIAAITSCTNTSDPSLLIAAGLLARKARQLGLRPPHWVKTSFAPGSPAAVRYLERSGLLKDLEAIGFSIVGFGCTTCIGNSGPLPVEMQSAIDGGITAVAVLSGNRNFPGRVHPSLKDGFLASPPMTVAFALAGDVLRDITTDPIAKGADGKEVYLADLWPDQAEVAKHVRGCVVGADYPKAFSEAAENPLWQKLDFPQSARFPWSDTSTY
;
A
#
# COMPACT_ATOMS: atom_id res chain seq x y z
N MET A 1 6.94 -17.58 33.71
CA MET A 1 7.34 -18.96 33.31
C MET A 1 7.27 -19.23 31.80
N ILE A 2 6.81 -18.30 30.96
CA ILE A 2 6.62 -18.44 29.50
C ILE A 2 7.62 -17.60 28.67
N ARG A 3 8.88 -17.52 29.11
CA ARG A 3 9.96 -16.82 28.40
C ARG A 3 10.94 -17.85 27.84
N MET A 4 11.52 -17.56 26.69
CA MET A 4 12.65 -18.28 26.11
C MET A 4 13.82 -17.32 25.84
N GLN A 5 15.00 -17.89 25.60
CA GLN A 5 16.15 -17.18 25.08
C GLN A 5 16.38 -17.61 23.63
N VAL A 6 16.62 -16.65 22.75
CA VAL A 6 16.88 -16.87 21.33
C VAL A 6 18.22 -16.22 20.99
N GLU A 7 19.19 -17.05 20.61
CA GLU A 7 20.46 -16.56 20.08
C GLU A 7 20.27 -16.18 18.61
N SER A 8 20.62 -14.95 18.25
CA SER A 8 20.56 -14.46 16.87
C SER A 8 21.76 -13.56 16.61
N HIS A 9 22.59 -13.94 15.64
CA HIS A 9 23.76 -13.16 15.21
C HIS A 9 24.69 -12.73 16.38
N GLY A 10 24.92 -13.64 17.34
CA GLY A 10 25.77 -13.40 18.52
C GLY A 10 25.15 -12.54 19.61
N ARG A 11 23.85 -12.21 19.51
CA ARG A 11 23.08 -11.50 20.54
C ARG A 11 22.08 -12.47 21.17
N GLN A 12 21.95 -12.43 22.49
CA GLN A 12 20.90 -13.15 23.20
C GLN A 12 19.67 -12.27 23.37
N LEU A 13 18.52 -12.78 22.93
CA LEU A 13 17.24 -12.08 22.95
C LEU A 13 16.25 -12.84 23.81
N THR A 14 15.48 -12.12 24.63
CA THR A 14 14.35 -12.70 25.36
C THR A 14 13.09 -12.65 24.49
N ALA A 15 12.35 -13.75 24.43
CA ALA A 15 11.09 -13.82 23.68
C ALA A 15 10.02 -14.58 24.47
N ILE A 16 8.74 -14.40 24.11
CA ILE A 16 7.64 -15.19 24.68
C ILE A 16 7.59 -16.59 24.06
N ASP A 17 7.51 -17.61 24.91
CA ASP A 17 7.34 -19.02 24.55
C ASP A 17 5.85 -19.41 24.51
N MET A 18 5.23 -19.12 23.38
CA MET A 18 3.81 -19.43 23.14
C MET A 18 3.53 -20.92 23.02
N ARG A 19 4.50 -21.72 22.53
CA ARG A 19 4.37 -23.19 22.46
C ARG A 19 4.32 -23.80 23.85
N LYS A 20 5.18 -23.34 24.75
CA LYS A 20 5.10 -23.73 26.17
C LYS A 20 3.79 -23.27 26.82
N ALA A 21 3.25 -22.13 26.40
CA ALA A 21 2.01 -21.59 26.96
C ALA A 21 0.74 -22.36 26.52
N LEU A 22 0.60 -22.71 25.22
CA LEU A 22 -0.59 -23.40 24.68
C LEU A 22 -0.41 -24.91 24.43
N GLY A 23 0.80 -25.44 24.55
CA GLY A 23 1.12 -26.84 24.26
C GLY A 23 0.82 -27.23 22.81
N SER A 24 0.32 -28.45 22.61
CA SER A 24 -0.01 -28.99 21.28
C SER A 24 -1.10 -28.21 20.53
N LYS A 25 -1.90 -27.39 21.23
CA LYS A 25 -2.93 -26.55 20.62
C LYS A 25 -2.34 -25.40 19.81
N PHE A 26 -1.12 -24.96 20.11
CA PHE A 26 -0.49 -23.80 19.51
C PHE A 26 -0.43 -23.87 17.98
N GLU A 27 0.00 -25.02 17.42
CA GLU A 27 0.20 -25.14 15.96
C GLU A 27 -1.11 -25.10 15.16
N ARG A 28 -2.26 -25.28 15.83
CA ARG A 28 -3.59 -25.12 15.21
C ARG A 28 -4.07 -23.67 15.20
N LEU A 29 -3.40 -22.75 15.89
CA LEU A 29 -3.79 -21.35 15.94
C LEU A 29 -3.37 -20.64 14.65
N PRO A 30 -4.26 -19.83 14.01
CA PRO A 30 -3.86 -18.92 12.94
C PRO A 30 -2.68 -18.06 13.34
N PHE A 31 -1.76 -17.81 12.43
CA PHE A 31 -0.55 -17.02 12.70
C PHE A 31 -0.89 -15.61 13.22
N VAL A 32 -1.93 -14.98 12.69
CA VAL A 32 -2.38 -13.67 13.17
C VAL A 32 -2.81 -13.70 14.63
N LEU A 33 -3.44 -14.80 15.08
CA LEU A 33 -3.78 -14.98 16.49
C LEU A 33 -2.57 -15.38 17.34
N ARG A 34 -1.52 -15.98 16.77
CA ARG A 34 -0.23 -16.17 17.45
C ARG A 34 0.41 -14.80 17.76
N VAL A 35 0.37 -13.85 16.82
CA VAL A 35 0.86 -12.48 17.06
C VAL A 35 0.05 -11.78 18.16
N LEU A 36 -1.28 -11.90 18.15
CA LEU A 36 -2.12 -11.33 19.22
C LEU A 36 -1.87 -12.00 20.58
N LEU A 37 -1.64 -13.32 20.60
CA LEU A 37 -1.29 -14.05 21.80
C LEU A 37 0.05 -13.59 22.38
N GLU A 38 1.09 -13.45 21.55
CA GLU A 38 2.39 -12.88 21.94
C GLU A 38 2.19 -11.52 22.60
N ASN A 39 1.46 -10.64 21.92
CA ASN A 39 1.23 -9.28 22.36
C ASN A 39 0.55 -9.24 23.73
N ASN A 40 -0.48 -10.07 23.93
CA ASN A 40 -1.22 -10.13 25.17
C ASN A 40 -0.40 -10.74 26.33
N LEU A 41 0.28 -11.87 26.09
CA LEU A 41 1.10 -12.52 27.11
C LEU A 41 2.30 -11.65 27.55
N ARG A 42 2.85 -10.84 26.64
CA ARG A 42 3.95 -9.92 26.95
C ARG A 42 3.51 -8.72 27.79
N HIS A 43 2.29 -8.21 27.60
CA HIS A 43 1.80 -7.01 28.28
C HIS A 43 0.98 -7.31 29.55
N GLN A 44 0.44 -8.52 29.69
CA GLN A 44 -0.44 -8.90 30.80
C GLN A 44 0.02 -10.19 31.48
N PRO A 45 1.21 -10.21 32.11
CA PRO A 45 1.75 -11.42 32.74
C PRO A 45 0.83 -11.99 33.82
N ASP A 46 0.08 -11.12 34.51
CA ASP A 46 -0.84 -11.50 35.60
C ASP A 46 -2.15 -12.11 35.10
N GLU A 47 -2.48 -11.98 33.82
CA GLU A 47 -3.71 -12.54 33.20
C GLU A 47 -3.43 -13.78 32.32
N THR A 48 -2.24 -14.37 32.41
CA THR A 48 -1.79 -15.46 31.54
C THR A 48 -2.82 -16.60 31.42
N GLU A 49 -3.37 -17.08 32.54
CA GLU A 49 -4.32 -18.22 32.53
C GLU A 49 -5.62 -17.88 31.80
N ARG A 50 -6.21 -16.71 32.11
CA ARG A 50 -7.41 -16.19 31.44
C ARG A 50 -7.18 -16.04 29.94
N LEU A 51 -6.05 -15.46 29.54
CA LEU A 51 -5.71 -15.28 28.12
C LEU A 51 -5.62 -16.63 27.41
N LEU A 52 -4.91 -17.61 27.97
CA LEU A 52 -4.78 -18.94 27.36
C LEU A 52 -6.12 -19.67 27.25
N GLU A 53 -7.05 -19.45 28.19
CA GLU A 53 -8.42 -19.95 28.10
C GLU A 53 -9.19 -19.31 26.94
N ILE A 54 -9.11 -17.98 26.77
CA ILE A 54 -9.76 -17.25 25.66
C ILE A 54 -9.29 -17.81 24.30
N PHE A 55 -7.98 -17.92 24.08
CA PHE A 55 -7.44 -18.45 22.82
C PHE A 55 -7.75 -19.95 22.63
N SER A 56 -7.75 -20.74 23.71
CA SER A 56 -8.18 -22.14 23.68
C SER A 56 -9.66 -22.29 23.33
N GLN A 57 -10.51 -21.38 23.80
CA GLN A 57 -11.93 -21.35 23.47
C GLN A 57 -12.14 -20.98 22.01
N TRP A 58 -11.45 -19.96 21.51
CA TRP A 58 -11.48 -19.60 20.09
C TRP A 58 -11.07 -20.80 19.21
N LEU A 59 -10.03 -21.54 19.59
CA LEU A 59 -9.62 -22.77 18.89
C LEU A 59 -10.65 -23.90 18.89
N ARG A 60 -11.60 -23.91 19.85
CA ARG A 60 -12.70 -24.88 19.87
C ARG A 60 -13.89 -24.41 19.02
N LEU A 61 -14.23 -23.13 19.10
CA LEU A 61 -15.48 -22.59 18.54
C LEU A 61 -15.29 -21.96 17.17
N GLY A 62 -14.13 -21.34 16.90
CA GLY A 62 -13.85 -20.60 15.67
C GLY A 62 -14.21 -19.12 15.77
N GLU A 63 -14.75 -18.72 16.92
CA GLU A 63 -15.16 -17.37 17.24
C GLU A 63 -15.01 -17.16 18.75
N SER A 64 -15.04 -15.90 19.19
CA SER A 64 -15.19 -15.57 20.61
C SER A 64 -15.77 -14.17 20.78
N GLN A 65 -16.43 -13.96 21.93
CA GLN A 65 -16.96 -12.67 22.37
C GLN A 65 -16.01 -11.95 23.32
N ALA A 66 -14.88 -12.57 23.67
CA ALA A 66 -13.93 -11.98 24.59
C ALA A 66 -13.25 -10.76 23.95
N GLU A 67 -13.06 -9.72 24.76
CA GLU A 67 -12.25 -8.56 24.42
C GLU A 67 -10.85 -8.72 25.02
N ILE A 68 -9.86 -8.34 24.22
CA ILE A 68 -8.45 -8.34 24.58
C ILE A 68 -7.85 -6.97 24.23
N PRO A 69 -6.95 -6.43 25.06
CA PRO A 69 -6.19 -5.24 24.67
C PRO A 69 -5.11 -5.62 23.64
N PHE A 70 -4.89 -4.74 22.68
CA PHE A 70 -3.80 -4.81 21.72
C PHE A 70 -2.91 -3.58 21.87
N HIS A 71 -1.63 -3.82 22.12
CA HIS A 71 -0.62 -2.78 22.29
C HIS A 71 0.27 -2.75 21.04
N PRO A 72 0.01 -1.87 20.06
CA PRO A 72 0.86 -1.76 18.87
C PRO A 72 2.25 -1.24 19.25
N GLY A 73 3.29 -1.70 18.55
CA GLY A 73 4.67 -1.24 18.78
C GLY A 73 4.95 0.15 18.23
N ARG A 74 4.21 0.58 17.21
CA ARG A 74 4.36 1.89 16.55
C ARG A 74 3.07 2.37 15.89
N LEU A 75 3.04 3.64 15.52
CA LEU A 75 1.95 4.31 14.84
C LEU A 75 2.43 4.91 13.52
N LEU A 76 1.63 4.77 12.46
CA LEU A 76 1.90 5.37 11.15
C LEU A 76 0.77 6.30 10.73
N MET A 77 1.09 7.52 10.31
CA MET A 77 0.11 8.51 9.88
C MET A 77 0.48 9.13 8.54
N HIS A 78 -0.46 9.86 7.94
CA HIS A 78 -0.21 10.71 6.78
C HIS A 78 -0.69 12.14 7.04
N ASP A 79 -0.24 13.08 6.22
CA ASP A 79 -0.38 14.52 6.45
C ASP A 79 -1.83 15.03 6.56
N THR A 80 -2.82 14.37 5.95
CA THR A 80 -4.22 14.82 6.06
C THR A 80 -4.91 14.38 7.35
N THR A 81 -4.53 13.22 7.91
CA THR A 81 -5.05 12.75 9.20
C THR A 81 -4.18 13.15 10.38
N CYS A 82 -2.90 13.45 10.16
CA CYS A 82 -1.98 13.91 11.18
C CYS A 82 -2.23 15.36 11.59
N VAL A 83 -2.57 16.26 10.66
CA VAL A 83 -2.85 17.68 10.98
C VAL A 83 -3.90 17.85 12.08
N PRO A 84 -5.11 17.27 12.01
CA PRO A 84 -6.08 17.40 13.10
C PRO A 84 -5.58 16.80 14.42
N ALA A 85 -4.92 15.64 14.39
CA ALA A 85 -4.33 15.06 15.60
C ALA A 85 -3.26 15.96 16.24
N LEU A 86 -2.44 16.65 15.43
CA LEU A 86 -1.45 17.60 15.93
C LEU A 86 -2.10 18.86 16.52
N VAL A 87 -3.24 19.29 15.97
CA VAL A 87 -4.06 20.38 16.53
C VAL A 87 -4.58 19.98 17.91
N ASP A 88 -5.13 18.76 18.05
CA ASP A 88 -5.63 18.25 19.32
C ASP A 88 -4.50 18.15 20.36
N ILE A 89 -3.32 17.68 19.96
CA ILE A 89 -2.13 17.61 20.83
C ILE A 89 -1.65 19.01 21.24
N ALA A 90 -1.63 19.97 20.32
CA ALA A 90 -1.27 21.35 20.62
C ALA A 90 -2.25 21.98 21.64
N ALA A 91 -3.56 21.76 21.45
CA ALA A 91 -4.59 22.24 22.37
C ALA A 91 -4.49 21.57 23.76
N MET A 92 -4.25 20.26 23.81
CA MET A 92 -4.03 19.55 25.09
C MET A 92 -2.81 20.09 25.84
N ARG A 93 -1.75 20.45 25.12
CA ARG A 93 -0.56 21.11 25.72
C ARG A 93 -0.89 22.48 26.28
N ASP A 94 -1.72 23.27 25.59
CA ASP A 94 -2.17 24.55 26.13
C ASP A 94 -2.96 24.37 27.42
N ALA A 95 -3.91 23.42 27.45
CA ALA A 95 -4.68 23.11 28.64
C ALA A 95 -3.80 22.68 29.84
N ILE A 96 -2.74 21.88 29.60
CA ILE A 96 -1.77 21.52 30.64
C ILE A 96 -1.05 22.77 31.18
N ALA A 97 -0.61 23.66 30.28
CA ALA A 97 0.09 24.87 30.66
C ALA A 97 -0.81 25.86 31.43
N GLU A 98 -2.07 26.00 31.02
CA GLU A 98 -3.08 26.81 31.70
C GLU A 98 -3.40 26.29 33.11
N ALA A 99 -3.37 24.97 33.29
CA ALA A 99 -3.46 24.33 34.60
C ALA A 99 -2.16 24.42 35.44
N GLY A 100 -1.12 25.09 34.94
CA GLY A 100 0.16 25.27 35.63
C GLY A 100 1.13 24.07 35.50
N GLY A 101 0.84 23.10 34.63
CA GLY A 101 1.69 21.96 34.33
C GLY A 101 2.72 22.25 33.23
N ASP A 102 3.67 21.32 33.04
CA ASP A 102 4.62 21.38 31.93
C ASP A 102 4.04 20.72 30.67
N PRO A 103 3.74 21.48 29.60
CA PRO A 103 3.20 20.92 28.36
C PRO A 103 4.14 19.93 27.67
N ALA A 104 5.44 19.99 27.93
CA ALA A 104 6.41 19.09 27.33
C ALA A 104 6.27 17.63 27.82
N LEU A 105 5.57 17.41 28.94
CA LEU A 105 5.29 16.07 29.47
C LEU A 105 4.30 15.28 28.60
N LEU A 106 3.47 15.95 27.81
CA LEU A 106 2.60 15.28 26.83
C LEU A 106 3.42 14.93 25.59
N ALA A 107 3.92 13.70 25.54
CA ALA A 107 4.71 13.16 24.44
C ALA A 107 4.28 11.73 24.08
N PRO A 108 4.46 11.31 22.81
CA PRO A 108 4.21 9.95 22.38
C PRO A 108 4.95 8.90 23.23
N ARG A 109 4.26 7.80 23.56
CA ARG A 109 4.82 6.61 24.23
C ARG A 109 5.24 5.51 23.25
N VAL A 110 4.78 5.59 22.01
CA VAL A 110 5.19 4.73 20.89
C VAL A 110 5.83 5.58 19.80
N SER A 111 6.67 4.98 18.95
CA SER A 111 7.22 5.72 17.80
C SER A 111 6.11 6.07 16.82
N VAL A 112 6.07 7.32 16.38
CA VAL A 112 5.09 7.83 15.41
C VAL A 112 5.83 8.28 14.16
N ASP A 113 5.53 7.66 13.02
CA ASP A 113 6.01 8.12 11.72
C ASP A 113 4.84 8.75 10.95
N VAL A 114 5.07 9.93 10.37
CA VAL A 114 4.09 10.68 9.57
C VAL A 114 4.65 10.86 8.16
N SER A 115 3.92 10.46 7.13
CA SER A 115 4.29 10.72 5.74
C SER A 115 3.58 11.95 5.18
N VAL A 116 4.28 12.76 4.40
CA VAL A 116 3.65 13.83 3.60
C VAL A 116 3.51 13.37 2.16
N ASP A 117 2.37 12.74 1.86
CA ASP A 117 2.12 12.05 0.58
C ASP A 117 0.70 12.27 0.02
N HIS A 118 -0.22 12.87 0.79
CA HIS A 118 -1.60 13.16 0.38
C HIS A 118 -1.81 14.59 -0.14
N SER A 119 -0.75 15.42 -0.19
CA SER A 119 -0.83 16.83 -0.56
C SER A 119 -0.47 17.13 -2.02
N ILE A 120 0.39 16.31 -2.64
CA ILE A 120 0.80 16.52 -4.03
C ILE A 120 -0.34 16.22 -5.01
N GLY A 121 -0.54 17.14 -5.96
CA GLY A 121 -1.51 17.01 -7.06
C GLY A 121 -0.84 16.92 -8.42
N VAL A 122 -1.53 16.30 -9.38
CA VAL A 122 -1.06 16.17 -10.77
C VAL A 122 -1.48 17.39 -11.60
N ASP A 123 -0.99 18.57 -11.22
CA ASP A 123 -1.28 19.83 -11.91
C ASP A 123 -0.60 19.90 -13.30
N ARG A 124 0.59 19.32 -13.43
CA ARG A 124 1.31 19.10 -14.70
C ARG A 124 1.60 17.62 -14.89
N PHE A 125 1.56 17.16 -16.14
CA PHE A 125 1.66 15.76 -16.52
C PHE A 125 2.27 15.63 -17.93
N GLY A 126 2.68 14.42 -18.33
CA GLY A 126 3.15 14.16 -19.70
C GLY A 126 4.49 14.79 -20.08
N THR A 127 5.11 15.60 -19.22
CA THR A 127 6.35 16.34 -19.51
C THR A 127 7.45 16.07 -18.48
N ALA A 128 8.71 16.21 -18.90
CA ALA A 128 9.88 15.98 -18.06
C ALA A 128 9.98 16.94 -16.85
N ASP A 129 9.33 18.12 -16.91
CA ASP A 129 9.33 19.10 -15.82
C ASP A 129 8.13 18.99 -14.86
N ALA A 130 7.25 18.00 -15.06
CA ALA A 130 6.03 17.79 -14.27
C ALA A 130 6.31 17.65 -12.76
N LEU A 131 7.26 16.79 -12.36
CA LEU A 131 7.64 16.61 -10.96
C LEU A 131 8.01 17.92 -10.28
N ARG A 132 8.91 18.70 -10.90
CA ARG A 132 9.38 19.98 -10.34
C ARG A 132 8.23 20.97 -10.17
N PHE A 133 7.34 21.03 -11.16
CA PHE A 133 6.17 21.92 -11.11
C PHE A 133 5.20 21.53 -10.00
N ASN A 134 4.85 20.24 -9.91
CA ASN A 134 3.87 19.75 -8.94
C ASN A 134 4.36 19.89 -7.50
N VAL A 135 5.64 19.61 -7.22
CA VAL A 135 6.25 19.80 -5.89
C VAL A 135 6.26 21.27 -5.48
N ALA A 136 6.58 22.18 -6.41
CA ALA A 136 6.53 23.61 -6.13
C ALA A 136 5.09 24.08 -5.79
N LYS A 137 4.10 23.57 -6.53
CA LYS A 137 2.69 23.89 -6.31
C LYS A 137 2.15 23.30 -5.00
N GLU A 138 2.58 22.10 -4.64
CA GLU A 138 2.26 21.47 -3.36
C GLU A 138 2.72 22.34 -2.19
N LEU A 139 3.96 22.83 -2.22
CA LEU A 139 4.50 23.66 -1.15
C LEU A 139 3.85 25.03 -1.07
N GLU A 140 3.57 25.65 -2.21
CA GLU A 140 2.82 26.92 -2.28
C GLU A 140 1.46 26.78 -1.58
N ARG A 141 0.76 25.66 -1.79
CA ARG A 141 -0.56 25.42 -1.21
C ARG A 141 -0.49 25.03 0.27
N ASN A 142 0.49 24.22 0.69
CA ASN A 142 0.43 23.52 1.97
C ASN A 142 1.41 24.02 3.05
N ALA A 143 2.08 25.15 2.83
CA ALA A 143 3.12 25.67 3.72
C ALA A 143 2.69 25.79 5.20
N GLU A 144 1.45 26.20 5.48
CA GLU A 144 0.94 26.37 6.85
C GLU A 144 0.75 25.02 7.58
N ARG A 145 0.13 24.04 6.90
CA ARG A 145 0.04 22.65 7.41
C ARG A 145 1.42 22.05 7.67
N TYR A 146 2.38 22.33 6.80
CA TYR A 146 3.75 21.82 6.93
C TYR A 146 4.50 22.47 8.08
N ARG A 147 4.25 23.76 8.34
CA ARG A 147 4.78 24.46 9.51
C ARG A 147 4.33 23.82 10.82
N LEU A 148 3.07 23.41 10.94
CA LEU A 148 2.56 22.67 12.10
C LEU A 148 3.28 21.31 12.27
N MET A 149 3.39 20.53 11.19
CA MET A 149 4.09 19.24 11.23
C MET A 149 5.58 19.37 11.57
N LYS A 150 6.25 20.41 11.06
CA LYS A 150 7.65 20.70 11.37
C LYS A 150 7.85 21.11 12.83
N TRP A 151 6.93 21.91 13.38
CA TRP A 151 6.87 22.19 14.82
C TRP A 151 6.73 20.90 15.62
N ALA A 152 5.79 20.02 15.25
CA ALA A 152 5.53 18.78 15.96
C ALA A 152 6.77 17.88 16.05
N THR A 153 7.55 17.77 14.97
CA THR A 153 8.80 16.99 14.95
C THR A 153 9.81 17.47 16.02
N LYS A 154 9.83 18.77 16.33
CA LYS A 154 10.72 19.32 17.38
C LYS A 154 10.08 19.26 18.76
N ALA A 155 8.77 19.49 18.85
CA ALA A 155 8.04 19.64 20.09
C ALA A 155 7.66 18.30 20.73
N LEU A 156 7.54 17.23 19.95
CA LEU A 156 7.09 15.89 20.38
C LEU A 156 8.20 14.84 20.15
N PRO A 157 9.02 14.54 21.17
CA PRO A 157 9.96 13.43 21.09
C PRO A 157 9.25 12.12 20.74
N GLY A 158 9.80 11.36 19.80
CA GLY A 158 9.19 10.11 19.32
C GLY A 158 8.30 10.26 18.08
N LEU A 159 7.96 11.49 17.66
CA LEU A 159 7.29 11.77 16.39
C LEU A 159 8.28 12.19 15.30
N ARG A 160 8.20 11.54 14.14
CA ARG A 160 9.01 11.85 12.95
C ARG A 160 8.09 12.15 11.77
N VAL A 161 8.31 13.29 11.11
CA VAL A 161 7.68 13.62 9.83
C VAL A 161 8.66 13.37 8.69
N HIS A 162 8.25 12.51 7.75
CA HIS A 162 8.92 12.27 6.49
C HIS A 162 8.46 13.35 5.48
N PRO A 163 9.37 14.23 5.01
CA PRO A 163 8.99 15.39 4.22
C PRO A 163 8.39 15.03 2.85
N PRO A 164 7.77 15.99 2.14
CA PRO A 164 7.26 15.78 0.80
C PRO A 164 8.31 15.18 -0.14
N GLY A 165 7.91 14.20 -0.95
CA GLY A 165 8.80 13.55 -1.91
C GLY A 165 9.54 12.32 -1.39
N THR A 166 9.39 11.96 -0.10
CA THR A 166 10.02 10.76 0.49
C THR A 166 9.36 9.45 0.07
N GLY A 167 8.15 9.48 -0.49
CA GLY A 167 7.40 8.31 -0.91
C GLY A 167 6.02 8.25 -0.26
N ILE A 168 5.26 7.22 -0.62
CA ILE A 168 3.93 6.97 -0.04
C ILE A 168 4.09 6.24 1.30
N MET A 169 3.29 6.56 2.32
CA MET A 169 3.42 6.08 3.70
C MET A 169 3.59 4.56 3.80
N HIS A 170 2.79 3.80 3.03
CA HIS A 170 2.82 2.34 3.04
C HIS A 170 4.07 1.77 2.39
N THR A 171 4.59 2.47 1.39
CA THR A 171 5.86 2.15 0.73
C THR A 171 7.03 2.46 1.65
N ILE A 172 7.05 3.61 2.32
CA ILE A 172 8.07 3.95 3.34
C ILE A 172 8.02 2.91 4.47
N ASN A 173 6.83 2.50 4.89
CA ASN A 173 6.67 1.46 5.91
C ASN A 173 7.27 0.12 5.45
N LEU A 174 6.86 -0.35 4.26
CA LEU A 174 7.29 -1.61 3.69
C LEU A 174 8.78 -1.60 3.31
N GLU A 175 9.32 -0.48 2.86
CA GLU A 175 10.67 -0.35 2.33
C GLU A 175 11.67 0.31 3.29
N GLN A 176 11.30 0.82 4.47
CA GLN A 176 12.28 1.37 5.41
C GLN A 176 11.96 1.08 6.88
N LEU A 177 10.71 1.25 7.31
CA LEU A 177 10.39 1.27 8.74
C LEU A 177 10.18 -0.12 9.35
N ALA A 178 9.61 -1.05 8.58
CA ALA A 178 9.26 -2.36 9.09
C ALA A 178 10.49 -3.19 9.46
N THR A 179 10.43 -3.78 10.65
CA THR A 179 11.48 -4.67 11.18
C THR A 179 11.05 -6.13 11.19
N VAL A 180 9.74 -6.42 11.08
CA VAL A 180 9.12 -7.76 11.23
C VAL A 180 9.28 -8.35 12.64
N VAL A 181 10.50 -8.33 13.17
CA VAL A 181 10.82 -8.57 14.59
C VAL A 181 11.59 -7.37 15.13
N ALA A 182 10.95 -6.63 16.03
CA ALA A 182 11.52 -5.49 16.74
C ALA A 182 12.33 -5.96 17.96
N VAL A 183 13.24 -5.09 18.43
CA VAL A 183 13.94 -5.28 19.70
C VAL A 183 13.53 -4.15 20.64
N GLU A 184 12.92 -4.50 21.76
CA GLU A 184 12.53 -3.58 22.83
C GLU A 184 13.43 -3.78 24.04
N GLN A 185 13.89 -2.70 24.66
CA GLN A 185 14.61 -2.76 25.93
C GLN A 185 13.61 -2.70 27.09
N ARG A 186 13.59 -3.74 27.93
CA ARG A 186 12.75 -3.81 29.15
C ARG A 186 13.59 -4.35 30.30
N ASP A 187 13.66 -3.62 31.41
CA ASP A 187 14.46 -4.00 32.59
C ASP A 187 15.93 -4.34 32.27
N ASN A 188 16.55 -3.59 31.35
CA ASN A 188 17.90 -3.82 30.80
C ASN A 188 18.07 -5.16 30.05
N VAL A 189 16.98 -5.74 29.58
CA VAL A 189 16.95 -6.95 28.76
C VAL A 189 16.47 -6.60 27.35
N ASP A 190 17.18 -7.10 26.33
CA ASP A 190 16.74 -7.05 24.94
C ASP A 190 15.61 -8.08 24.73
N TRP A 191 14.41 -7.60 24.42
CA TRP A 191 13.25 -8.41 24.06
C TRP A 191 13.04 -8.41 22.56
N ALA A 192 12.98 -9.59 21.95
CA ALA A 192 12.52 -9.74 20.57
C ALA A 192 11.00 -9.90 20.55
N VAL A 193 10.34 -9.05 19.77
CA VAL A 193 8.88 -8.98 19.70
C VAL A 193 8.43 -8.86 18.24
N PRO A 194 7.27 -9.40 17.84
CA PRO A 194 6.69 -9.12 16.54
C PRO A 194 6.50 -7.62 16.33
N ASP A 195 6.91 -7.12 15.17
CA ASP A 195 6.57 -5.77 14.73
C ASP A 195 5.07 -5.71 14.46
N THR A 196 4.39 -4.78 15.12
CA THR A 196 2.97 -4.53 14.95
C THR A 196 2.71 -3.03 14.94
N LEU A 197 1.73 -2.60 14.14
CA LEU A 197 1.33 -1.20 14.11
C LEU A 197 -0.16 -1.00 13.84
N ILE A 198 -0.62 0.18 14.17
CA ILE A 198 -1.84 0.74 13.59
C ILE A 198 -1.47 1.97 12.76
N GLY A 199 -2.35 2.38 11.85
CA GLY A 199 -2.15 3.62 11.13
C GLY A 199 -3.43 4.35 10.80
N THR A 200 -3.34 5.65 10.58
CA THR A 200 -4.53 6.49 10.26
C THR A 200 -4.93 6.44 8.79
N ASP A 201 -4.49 5.42 8.05
CA ASP A 201 -4.96 5.11 6.69
C ASP A 201 -5.49 3.67 6.63
N SER A 202 -6.56 3.48 5.88
CA SER A 202 -7.22 2.18 5.76
C SER A 202 -6.32 1.10 5.15
N HIS A 203 -5.37 1.44 4.28
CA HIS A 203 -4.49 0.49 3.58
C HIS A 203 -3.18 0.21 4.33
N THR A 204 -3.09 0.62 5.59
CA THR A 204 -2.06 0.16 6.53
C THR A 204 -1.87 -1.38 6.49
N PRO A 205 -2.91 -2.20 6.22
CA PRO A 205 -2.73 -3.63 6.01
C PRO A 205 -1.73 -4.07 4.94
N MET A 206 -1.27 -3.19 4.04
CA MET A 206 -0.24 -3.51 3.04
C MET A 206 1.00 -4.18 3.66
N ILE A 207 1.40 -3.77 4.87
CA ILE A 207 2.58 -4.31 5.55
C ILE A 207 2.42 -5.77 6.01
N ASN A 208 1.19 -6.26 6.13
CA ASN A 208 0.95 -7.66 6.48
C ASN A 208 1.43 -8.64 5.41
N GLY A 209 1.73 -8.16 4.19
CA GLY A 209 2.32 -8.98 3.12
C GLY A 209 3.70 -9.56 3.48
N ILE A 210 4.37 -9.00 4.49
CA ILE A 210 5.67 -9.48 5.00
C ILE A 210 5.60 -9.93 6.48
N GLY A 211 4.40 -10.17 7.02
CA GLY A 211 4.21 -10.74 8.36
C GLY A 211 4.21 -9.76 9.53
N VAL A 212 4.08 -8.45 9.27
CA VAL A 212 3.85 -7.42 10.29
C VAL A 212 2.35 -7.22 10.47
N LEU A 213 1.82 -7.47 11.67
CA LEU A 213 0.38 -7.32 11.92
C LEU A 213 -0.01 -5.84 12.01
N ALA A 214 -0.88 -5.39 11.10
CA ALA A 214 -1.39 -4.03 11.09
C ALA A 214 -2.74 -3.83 10.43
N TRP A 215 -3.42 -2.75 10.84
CA TRP A 215 -4.65 -2.25 10.23
C TRP A 215 -4.85 -0.74 10.40
N GLY A 216 -5.82 -0.21 9.66
CA GLY A 216 -6.21 1.20 9.71
C GLY A 216 -7.16 1.51 10.86
N VAL A 217 -6.98 2.66 11.50
CA VAL A 217 -7.80 3.18 12.61
C VAL A 217 -8.18 4.65 12.35
N GLY A 218 -9.14 5.17 13.13
CA GLY A 218 -9.45 6.61 13.14
C GLY A 218 -8.40 7.45 13.88
N GLY A 219 -8.42 8.77 13.66
CA GLY A 219 -7.50 9.72 14.31
C GLY A 219 -7.52 9.67 15.83
N LEU A 220 -8.72 9.70 16.45
CA LEU A 220 -8.89 9.63 17.90
C LEU A 220 -8.33 8.34 18.52
N GLU A 221 -8.51 7.21 17.84
CA GLU A 221 -7.97 5.92 18.31
C GLU A 221 -6.43 5.94 18.21
N ALA A 222 -5.88 6.44 17.10
CA ALA A 222 -4.45 6.64 16.93
C ALA A 222 -3.85 7.57 18.00
N GLU A 223 -4.53 8.66 18.37
CA GLU A 223 -4.09 9.56 19.45
C GLU A 223 -4.08 8.88 20.81
N SER A 224 -5.10 8.09 21.15
CA SER A 224 -5.11 7.36 22.42
C SER A 224 -3.94 6.38 22.53
N VAL A 225 -3.63 5.70 21.43
CA VAL A 225 -2.49 4.78 21.30
C VAL A 225 -1.17 5.52 21.33
N MET A 226 -1.10 6.71 20.72
CA MET A 226 0.08 7.58 20.78
C MET A 226 0.49 7.83 22.23
N PHE A 227 -0.47 7.95 23.15
CA PHE A 227 -0.23 8.16 24.58
C PHE A 227 -0.22 6.87 25.43
N GLY A 228 -0.16 5.71 24.79
CA GLY A 228 0.07 4.40 25.42
C GLY A 228 -1.17 3.65 25.86
N MET A 229 -2.36 4.07 25.42
CA MET A 229 -3.58 3.27 25.60
C MET A 229 -3.58 2.08 24.61
N PRO A 230 -4.05 0.89 25.02
CA PRO A 230 -4.27 -0.19 24.06
C PRO A 230 -5.50 0.07 23.19
N VAL A 231 -5.51 -0.56 22.01
CA VAL A 231 -6.73 -0.76 21.23
C VAL A 231 -7.50 -1.93 21.83
N MET A 232 -8.77 -1.74 22.18
CA MET A 232 -9.61 -2.83 22.65
C MET A 232 -10.19 -3.59 21.46
N LEU A 233 -9.90 -4.88 21.37
CA LEU A 233 -10.34 -5.73 20.28
C LEU A 233 -11.19 -6.87 20.82
N ARG A 234 -12.40 -7.04 20.28
CA ARG A 234 -13.02 -8.35 20.31
C ARG A 234 -12.16 -9.29 19.46
N ILE A 235 -11.79 -10.45 20.03
CA ILE A 235 -10.93 -11.40 19.31
C ILE A 235 -11.59 -11.78 17.97
N PRO A 236 -10.91 -11.55 16.83
CA PRO A 236 -11.56 -11.61 15.54
C PRO A 236 -11.82 -13.07 15.13
N GLU A 237 -12.89 -13.26 14.36
CA GLU A 237 -12.98 -14.42 13.46
C GLU A 237 -11.84 -14.32 12.43
N VAL A 238 -11.29 -15.47 12.02
CA VAL A 238 -10.20 -15.52 11.04
C VAL A 238 -10.62 -16.41 9.87
N ILE A 239 -10.73 -15.82 8.69
CA ILE A 239 -11.04 -16.52 7.45
C ILE A 239 -9.73 -16.96 6.78
N GLY A 240 -9.59 -18.26 6.55
CA GLY A 240 -8.44 -18.84 5.86
C GLY A 240 -8.61 -18.77 4.34
N VAL A 241 -7.67 -18.13 3.65
CA VAL A 241 -7.62 -18.13 2.17
C VAL A 241 -6.51 -19.07 1.73
N ARG A 242 -6.89 -20.28 1.33
CA ARG A 242 -5.96 -21.30 0.84
C ARG A 242 -5.57 -20.98 -0.60
N LEU A 243 -4.31 -20.63 -0.81
CA LEU A 243 -3.72 -20.46 -2.14
C LEU A 243 -3.09 -21.76 -2.62
N VAL A 244 -3.44 -22.18 -3.82
CA VAL A 244 -2.86 -23.35 -4.49
C VAL A 244 -2.38 -23.00 -5.90
N GLY A 245 -1.52 -23.84 -6.48
CA GLY A 245 -0.94 -23.58 -7.79
C GLY A 245 0.03 -22.40 -7.79
N ARG A 246 0.20 -21.78 -8.95
CA ARG A 246 1.04 -20.59 -9.14
C ARG A 246 0.48 -19.69 -10.25
N LEU A 247 0.74 -18.39 -10.15
CA LEU A 247 0.38 -17.43 -11.20
C LEU A 247 1.02 -17.86 -12.53
N GLN A 248 0.22 -17.84 -13.59
CA GLN A 248 0.65 -18.20 -14.95
C GLN A 248 1.30 -17.01 -15.66
N GLY A 249 2.03 -17.30 -16.74
CA GLY A 249 2.64 -16.26 -17.58
C GLY A 249 1.61 -15.23 -18.03
N GLY A 250 1.97 -13.95 -17.86
CA GLY A 250 1.12 -12.81 -18.19
C GLY A 250 0.20 -12.33 -17.08
N THR A 251 -0.07 -13.14 -16.04
CA THR A 251 -0.86 -12.74 -14.86
C THR A 251 0.04 -12.12 -13.80
N LEU A 252 -0.39 -11.01 -13.20
CA LEU A 252 0.37 -10.22 -12.23
C LEU A 252 -0.29 -10.22 -10.84
N SER A 253 0.41 -9.73 -9.82
CA SER A 253 -0.11 -9.60 -8.46
C SER A 253 -1.34 -8.70 -8.36
N THR A 254 -1.47 -7.71 -9.23
CA THR A 254 -2.71 -6.91 -9.34
C THR A 254 -3.91 -7.79 -9.66
N ASP A 255 -3.78 -8.74 -10.59
CA ASP A 255 -4.87 -9.63 -10.98
C ASP A 255 -5.27 -10.55 -9.82
N LEU A 256 -4.30 -11.02 -9.04
CA LEU A 256 -4.56 -11.75 -7.81
C LEU A 256 -5.29 -10.89 -6.79
N ALA A 257 -4.86 -9.65 -6.57
CA ALA A 257 -5.50 -8.75 -5.60
C ALA A 257 -6.94 -8.41 -5.99
N LEU A 258 -7.21 -8.14 -7.28
CA LEU A 258 -8.58 -7.98 -7.79
C LEU A 258 -9.39 -9.26 -7.62
N ALA A 259 -8.77 -10.43 -7.82
CA ALA A 259 -9.45 -11.71 -7.68
C ALA A 259 -9.83 -12.06 -6.24
N VAL A 260 -8.90 -11.84 -5.32
CA VAL A 260 -9.14 -11.92 -3.88
C VAL A 260 -10.24 -10.94 -3.47
N THR A 261 -10.20 -9.71 -4.01
CA THR A 261 -11.19 -8.68 -3.68
C THR A 261 -12.62 -9.08 -4.05
N GLU A 262 -12.82 -9.54 -5.29
CA GLU A 262 -14.13 -10.05 -5.75
C GLU A 262 -14.62 -11.21 -4.87
N ARG A 263 -13.78 -12.24 -4.66
CA ARG A 263 -14.16 -13.46 -3.96
C ARG A 263 -14.48 -13.21 -2.48
N LEU A 264 -13.63 -12.47 -1.78
CA LEU A 264 -13.84 -12.18 -0.36
C LEU A 264 -15.02 -11.23 -0.13
N ARG A 265 -15.32 -10.32 -1.08
CA ARG A 265 -16.57 -9.56 -1.02
C ARG A 265 -17.80 -10.41 -1.18
N SER A 266 -17.79 -11.35 -2.11
CA SER A 266 -18.89 -12.30 -2.25
C SER A 266 -19.02 -13.22 -1.02
N PHE A 267 -17.90 -13.53 -0.36
CA PHE A 267 -17.86 -14.40 0.82
C PHE A 267 -18.38 -13.71 2.10
N GLY A 268 -18.14 -12.40 2.25
CA GLY A 268 -18.64 -11.62 3.38
C GLY A 268 -17.71 -11.63 4.60
N VAL A 269 -16.56 -10.97 4.50
CA VAL A 269 -15.54 -10.92 5.56
C VAL A 269 -15.50 -9.61 6.36
N ALA A 270 -16.60 -8.85 6.35
CA ALA A 270 -16.71 -7.57 7.06
C ALA A 270 -16.40 -7.72 8.55
N GLY A 271 -15.43 -6.95 9.06
CA GLY A 271 -15.01 -6.98 10.47
C GLY A 271 -14.24 -8.23 10.90
N LYS A 272 -13.93 -9.13 9.97
CA LYS A 272 -13.13 -10.34 10.22
C LYS A 272 -11.67 -10.11 9.83
N PHE A 273 -10.79 -10.96 10.33
CA PHE A 273 -9.42 -11.05 9.86
C PHE A 273 -9.35 -12.07 8.72
N VAL A 274 -8.46 -11.83 7.76
CA VAL A 274 -8.14 -12.79 6.69
C VAL A 274 -6.69 -13.22 6.85
N GLU A 275 -6.41 -14.51 6.73
CA GLU A 275 -5.06 -15.06 6.72
C GLU A 275 -4.87 -15.93 5.48
N PHE A 276 -3.79 -15.69 4.73
CA PHE A 276 -3.45 -16.45 3.53
C PHE A 276 -2.51 -17.60 3.88
N PHE A 277 -2.83 -18.80 3.39
CA PHE A 277 -2.07 -20.01 3.68
C PHE A 277 -2.05 -20.99 2.50
N GLY A 278 -1.35 -22.10 2.66
CA GLY A 278 -1.21 -23.14 1.65
C GLY A 278 -0.04 -22.92 0.68
N PRO A 279 0.24 -23.91 -0.20
CA PRO A 279 1.47 -23.96 -0.98
C PRO A 279 1.62 -22.83 -1.99
N GLY A 280 0.52 -22.22 -2.44
CA GLY A 280 0.54 -21.07 -3.35
C GLY A 280 1.19 -19.83 -2.73
N VAL A 281 1.13 -19.66 -1.40
CA VAL A 281 1.75 -18.52 -0.69
C VAL A 281 3.26 -18.49 -0.91
N SER A 282 3.93 -19.64 -0.86
CA SER A 282 5.38 -19.74 -1.07
C SER A 282 5.82 -19.42 -2.49
N THR A 283 4.89 -19.34 -3.45
CA THR A 283 5.17 -18.94 -4.84
C THR A 283 5.11 -17.43 -5.07
N LEU A 284 4.61 -16.66 -4.10
CA LEU A 284 4.43 -15.22 -4.16
C LEU A 284 5.58 -14.52 -3.45
N SER A 285 6.15 -13.48 -4.09
CA SER A 285 7.15 -12.62 -3.46
C SER A 285 6.53 -11.75 -2.35
N GLY A 286 7.36 -11.13 -1.49
CA GLY A 286 6.88 -10.17 -0.51
C GLY A 286 6.12 -8.98 -1.14
N GLY A 287 6.55 -8.56 -2.35
CA GLY A 287 5.85 -7.54 -3.13
C GLY A 287 4.45 -7.98 -3.55
N ASP A 288 4.33 -9.18 -4.15
CA ASP A 288 3.05 -9.74 -4.58
C ASP A 288 2.04 -9.81 -3.41
N ARG A 289 2.50 -10.28 -2.25
CA ARG A 289 1.70 -10.38 -1.03
C ARG A 289 1.26 -9.01 -0.52
N ALA A 290 2.12 -8.01 -0.59
CA ALA A 290 1.80 -6.65 -0.17
C ALA A 290 0.71 -6.03 -1.07
N VAL A 291 0.69 -6.32 -2.38
CA VAL A 291 -0.40 -5.90 -3.28
C VAL A 291 -1.75 -6.46 -2.81
N VAL A 292 -1.78 -7.76 -2.45
CA VAL A 292 -3.01 -8.42 -1.97
C VAL A 292 -3.43 -7.91 -0.59
N ALA A 293 -2.48 -7.77 0.33
CA ALA A 293 -2.72 -7.29 1.69
C ALA A 293 -3.20 -5.83 1.72
N ASN A 294 -2.71 -4.98 0.80
CA ASN A 294 -3.13 -3.59 0.66
C ASN A 294 -4.64 -3.45 0.46
N MET A 295 -5.25 -4.34 -0.33
CA MET A 295 -6.68 -4.29 -0.68
C MET A 295 -7.61 -4.80 0.43
N ALA A 296 -7.11 -5.01 1.65
CA ALA A 296 -7.93 -5.47 2.78
C ALA A 296 -9.19 -4.66 3.04
N PRO A 297 -9.16 -3.31 3.02
CA PRO A 297 -10.38 -2.52 3.14
C PRO A 297 -11.36 -2.73 1.99
N GLU A 298 -10.85 -2.99 0.78
CA GLU A 298 -11.65 -3.18 -0.42
C GLU A 298 -12.39 -4.52 -0.43
N TYR A 299 -11.84 -5.58 0.17
CA TYR A 299 -12.60 -6.79 0.54
C TYR A 299 -13.18 -6.81 1.96
N GLY A 300 -12.87 -5.77 2.73
CA GLY A 300 -13.41 -5.33 4.03
C GLY A 300 -13.16 -6.25 5.19
N ALA A 301 -12.11 -7.04 5.08
CA ALA A 301 -11.46 -7.52 6.27
C ALA A 301 -10.81 -6.33 6.99
N THR A 302 -10.63 -6.44 8.30
CA THR A 302 -9.81 -5.49 9.05
C THR A 302 -8.35 -5.56 8.60
N THR A 303 -7.89 -6.77 8.24
CA THR A 303 -6.54 -7.05 7.77
C THR A 303 -6.52 -8.27 6.86
N GLY A 304 -5.50 -8.37 5.99
CA GLY A 304 -5.19 -9.55 5.19
C GLY A 304 -3.74 -9.97 5.40
N PHE A 305 -3.53 -11.07 6.15
CA PHE A 305 -2.24 -11.42 6.73
C PHE A 305 -1.51 -12.54 5.99
N PHE A 306 -0.24 -12.29 5.65
CA PHE A 306 0.69 -13.32 5.17
C PHE A 306 1.74 -13.59 6.25
N PRO A 307 1.83 -14.84 6.75
CA PRO A 307 2.85 -15.21 7.74
C PRO A 307 4.30 -15.00 7.25
N VAL A 308 5.23 -14.89 8.21
CA VAL A 308 6.67 -14.75 7.94
C VAL A 308 7.23 -16.04 7.35
N ASP A 309 7.94 -15.94 6.21
CA ASP A 309 8.63 -17.08 5.59
C ASP A 309 9.93 -16.65 4.87
N ALA A 310 10.49 -17.55 4.05
CA ALA A 310 11.68 -17.26 3.26
C ALA A 310 11.52 -16.07 2.28
N ASN A 311 10.31 -15.82 1.75
CA ASN A 311 10.06 -14.68 0.86
C ASN A 311 10.01 -13.35 1.64
N THR A 312 9.63 -13.37 2.93
CA THR A 312 9.81 -12.20 3.81
C THR A 312 11.31 -11.85 3.91
N LEU A 313 12.18 -12.83 4.16
CA LEU A 313 13.63 -12.57 4.23
C LEU A 313 14.21 -12.12 2.88
N ALA A 314 13.76 -12.72 1.78
CA ALA A 314 14.15 -12.31 0.44
C ALA A 314 13.79 -10.84 0.18
N TYR A 315 12.60 -10.41 0.59
CA TYR A 315 12.15 -9.03 0.48
C TYR A 315 13.02 -8.07 1.31
N LEU A 316 13.29 -8.40 2.58
CA LEU A 316 14.18 -7.59 3.43
C LEU A 316 15.56 -7.41 2.79
N ARG A 317 16.16 -8.49 2.27
CA ARG A 317 17.47 -8.42 1.58
C ARG A 317 17.40 -7.62 0.28
N GLN A 318 16.39 -7.85 -0.55
CA GLN A 318 16.18 -7.14 -1.82
C GLN A 318 16.13 -5.63 -1.63
N THR A 319 15.57 -5.19 -0.50
CA THR A 319 15.34 -3.79 -0.17
C THR A 319 16.41 -3.22 0.79
N GLY A 320 17.58 -3.86 0.83
CA GLY A 320 18.78 -3.33 1.48
C GLY A 320 18.83 -3.45 3.00
N ARG A 321 17.95 -4.26 3.62
CA ARG A 321 18.06 -4.51 5.07
C ARG A 321 19.32 -5.29 5.37
N ARG A 322 19.90 -4.97 6.52
CA ARG A 322 21.10 -5.64 7.04
C ARG A 322 20.82 -7.12 7.30
N ASP A 323 21.80 -7.97 7.03
CA ASP A 323 21.69 -9.41 7.29
C ASP A 323 21.43 -9.73 8.76
N GLU A 324 21.90 -8.88 9.70
CA GLU A 324 21.55 -8.97 11.13
C GLU A 324 20.04 -8.94 11.37
N LEU A 325 19.31 -8.10 10.63
CA LEU A 325 17.85 -8.04 10.74
C LEU A 325 17.21 -9.30 10.16
N ALA A 326 17.64 -9.74 8.98
CA ALA A 326 17.10 -10.94 8.35
C ALA A 326 17.33 -12.20 9.20
N ALA A 327 18.53 -12.34 9.79
CA ALA A 327 18.84 -13.43 10.73
C ALA A 327 17.92 -13.37 11.96
N ARG A 328 17.78 -12.19 12.58
CA ARG A 328 16.87 -12.03 13.73
C ARG A 328 15.44 -12.42 13.41
N VAL A 329 14.93 -12.01 12.25
CA VAL A 329 13.56 -12.36 11.82
C VAL A 329 13.45 -13.88 11.66
N GLU A 330 14.41 -14.53 11.02
CA GLU A 330 14.41 -15.98 10.84
C GLU A 330 14.46 -16.74 12.17
N ASP A 331 15.44 -16.43 13.01
CA ASP A 331 15.72 -17.13 14.27
C ASP A 331 14.55 -16.97 15.25
N VAL A 332 14.06 -15.74 15.43
CA VAL A 332 12.96 -15.44 16.36
C VAL A 332 11.64 -15.96 15.84
N ALA A 333 11.32 -15.81 14.55
CA ALA A 333 10.06 -16.33 14.01
C ALA A 333 9.99 -17.86 14.11
N LYS A 334 11.10 -18.58 13.86
CA LYS A 334 11.15 -20.04 14.06
C LYS A 334 10.99 -20.42 15.53
N ALA A 335 11.70 -19.74 16.43
CA ALA A 335 11.65 -20.00 17.86
C ALA A 335 10.23 -19.78 18.44
N GLN A 336 9.61 -18.64 18.10
CA GLN A 336 8.24 -18.29 18.54
C GLN A 336 7.14 -19.04 17.80
N GLY A 337 7.45 -19.76 16.72
CA GLY A 337 6.44 -20.46 15.90
C GLY A 337 5.59 -19.53 15.05
N LEU A 338 6.18 -18.43 14.60
CA LEU A 338 5.64 -17.47 13.63
C LEU A 338 6.16 -17.71 12.20
N TRP A 339 7.11 -18.63 12.03
CA TRP A 339 7.64 -19.06 10.74
C TRP A 339 6.65 -19.99 10.02
N PHE A 340 6.32 -19.68 8.78
CA PHE A 340 5.37 -20.43 7.98
C PHE A 340 6.04 -21.43 7.05
N GLU A 341 5.42 -22.61 6.99
CA GLU A 341 5.76 -23.69 6.07
C GLU A 341 4.56 -23.98 5.16
N ALA A 342 4.83 -24.41 3.93
CA ALA A 342 3.81 -24.56 2.88
C ALA A 342 2.70 -25.59 3.23
N ASP A 343 2.98 -26.52 4.13
CA ASP A 343 2.07 -27.55 4.62
C ASP A 343 1.36 -27.14 5.94
N ALA A 344 1.61 -25.93 6.45
CA ALA A 344 0.92 -25.41 7.62
C ALA A 344 -0.60 -25.42 7.39
N ASN A 345 -1.33 -25.92 8.38
CA ASN A 345 -2.78 -26.06 8.32
C ASN A 345 -3.44 -25.62 9.64
N PRO A 346 -3.42 -24.31 9.97
CA PRO A 346 -4.14 -23.79 11.12
C PRO A 346 -5.65 -24.05 11.01
N ARG A 347 -6.35 -23.98 12.14
CA ARG A 347 -7.82 -24.00 12.17
C ARG A 347 -8.34 -22.58 12.01
N TYR A 348 -9.07 -22.33 10.94
CA TYR A 348 -9.77 -21.07 10.70
C TYR A 348 -11.24 -21.13 11.15
N THR A 349 -11.90 -19.98 11.17
CA THR A 349 -13.35 -19.87 11.37
C THR A 349 -14.09 -20.46 10.17
N ASP A 350 -13.65 -20.10 8.98
CA ASP A 350 -14.11 -20.63 7.70
C ASP A 350 -12.98 -20.48 6.67
N GLU A 351 -13.09 -21.15 5.53
CA GLU A 351 -12.03 -21.24 4.53
C GLU A 351 -12.56 -21.12 3.10
N LEU A 352 -11.75 -20.50 2.23
CA LEU A 352 -11.97 -20.52 0.78
C LEU A 352 -10.66 -20.83 0.06
N THR A 353 -10.77 -21.48 -1.10
CA THR A 353 -9.61 -21.83 -1.93
C THR A 353 -9.54 -20.98 -3.20
N ILE A 354 -8.34 -20.49 -3.51
CA ILE A 354 -8.02 -19.82 -4.78
C ILE A 354 -6.90 -20.58 -5.48
N ASP A 355 -7.21 -21.08 -6.67
CA ASP A 355 -6.21 -21.65 -7.57
C ASP A 355 -5.59 -20.55 -8.43
N LEU A 356 -4.34 -20.22 -8.12
CA LEU A 356 -3.56 -19.18 -8.80
C LEU A 356 -3.37 -19.47 -10.29
N SER A 357 -3.42 -20.74 -10.71
CA SER A 357 -3.24 -21.12 -12.12
C SER A 357 -4.43 -20.75 -13.01
N THR A 358 -5.60 -20.53 -12.41
CA THR A 358 -6.84 -20.14 -13.10
C THR A 358 -6.93 -18.64 -13.36
N LEU A 359 -6.09 -17.84 -12.71
CA LEU A 359 -6.14 -16.39 -12.81
C LEU A 359 -5.59 -15.90 -14.16
N ARG A 360 -6.18 -14.83 -14.67
CA ARG A 360 -5.87 -14.18 -15.94
C ARG A 360 -5.82 -12.66 -15.74
N PRO A 361 -5.16 -11.92 -16.65
CA PRO A 361 -5.23 -10.46 -16.65
C PRO A 361 -6.67 -9.95 -16.58
N SER A 362 -6.93 -9.02 -15.67
CA SER A 362 -8.27 -8.51 -15.40
C SER A 362 -8.27 -7.03 -15.03
N LEU A 363 -9.47 -6.45 -15.02
CA LEU A 363 -9.73 -5.11 -14.49
C LEU A 363 -10.81 -5.20 -13.41
N ALA A 364 -11.00 -4.12 -12.65
CA ALA A 364 -12.18 -3.96 -11.82
C ALA A 364 -12.86 -2.61 -12.02
N GLY A 365 -14.17 -2.59 -12.22
CA GLY A 365 -14.96 -1.37 -12.39
C GLY A 365 -16.28 -1.56 -13.13
N PRO A 366 -16.94 -0.47 -13.57
CA PRO A 366 -16.45 0.91 -13.59
C PRO A 366 -16.58 1.69 -12.28
N ARG A 367 -17.23 1.15 -11.23
CA ARG A 367 -17.59 1.95 -10.04
C ARG A 367 -17.17 1.37 -8.70
N ARG A 368 -16.74 0.11 -8.65
CA ARG A 368 -16.35 -0.53 -7.40
C ARG A 368 -15.14 -1.45 -7.58
N PRO A 369 -14.28 -1.60 -6.56
CA PRO A 369 -13.08 -2.43 -6.63
C PRO A 369 -13.35 -3.94 -6.77
N GLN A 370 -14.50 -4.40 -6.28
CA GLN A 370 -14.91 -5.81 -6.36
C GLN A 370 -15.57 -6.20 -7.69
N ASP A 371 -15.84 -5.23 -8.58
CA ASP A 371 -16.45 -5.48 -9.88
C ASP A 371 -15.41 -6.00 -10.89
N ARG A 372 -14.77 -7.14 -10.58
CA ARG A 372 -13.75 -7.75 -11.44
C ARG A 372 -14.37 -8.20 -12.76
N LEU A 373 -13.66 -7.96 -13.85
CA LEU A 373 -14.07 -8.34 -15.20
C LEU A 373 -12.86 -8.58 -16.10
N GLU A 374 -13.05 -9.45 -17.08
CA GLU A 374 -12.10 -9.64 -18.18
C GLU A 374 -12.13 -8.43 -19.13
N PRO A 375 -11.03 -8.10 -19.83
CA PRO A 375 -11.00 -6.92 -20.70
C PRO A 375 -12.11 -6.90 -21.76
N ALA A 376 -12.50 -8.06 -22.31
CA ALA A 376 -13.61 -8.21 -23.24
C ALA A 376 -14.96 -7.70 -22.70
N ASN A 377 -15.12 -7.65 -21.38
CA ASN A 377 -16.36 -7.27 -20.71
C ASN A 377 -16.39 -5.80 -20.27
N VAL A 378 -15.37 -5.01 -20.59
CA VAL A 378 -15.26 -3.60 -20.21
C VAL A 378 -16.38 -2.76 -20.86
N GLN A 379 -16.57 -2.85 -22.17
CA GLN A 379 -17.63 -2.11 -22.87
C GLN A 379 -19.03 -2.47 -22.32
N PRO A 380 -19.45 -3.75 -22.24
CA PRO A 380 -20.74 -4.09 -21.66
C PRO A 380 -20.94 -3.57 -20.23
N ALA A 381 -19.90 -3.58 -19.39
CA ALA A 381 -19.98 -3.04 -18.04
C ALA A 381 -20.15 -1.51 -18.03
N LEU A 382 -19.44 -0.80 -18.90
CA LEU A 382 -19.56 0.64 -19.03
C LEU A 382 -20.94 1.05 -19.58
N GLU A 383 -21.45 0.36 -20.60
CA GLU A 383 -22.79 0.61 -21.15
C GLU A 383 -23.88 0.45 -20.09
N ARG A 384 -23.79 -0.60 -19.25
CA ARG A 384 -24.71 -0.81 -18.12
C ARG A 384 -24.63 0.34 -17.10
N ALA A 385 -23.43 0.79 -16.77
CA ALA A 385 -23.22 1.88 -15.83
C ALA A 385 -23.70 3.24 -16.37
N ALA A 386 -23.48 3.48 -17.67
CA ALA A 386 -23.90 4.69 -18.37
C ALA A 386 -25.41 4.70 -18.71
N GLY A 387 -26.06 3.54 -18.74
CA GLY A 387 -27.47 3.41 -19.12
C GLY A 387 -27.74 3.66 -20.61
N LYS A 388 -26.69 3.58 -21.45
CA LYS A 388 -26.78 3.78 -22.91
C LYS A 388 -25.81 2.85 -23.64
N LYS A 389 -26.15 2.49 -24.87
CA LYS A 389 -25.21 1.84 -25.80
C LYS A 389 -24.13 2.82 -26.21
N LEU A 390 -22.90 2.36 -26.27
CA LEU A 390 -21.74 3.17 -26.62
C LEU A 390 -21.17 2.64 -27.93
N SER A 391 -20.96 3.53 -28.89
CA SER A 391 -20.35 3.17 -30.16
C SER A 391 -19.13 4.02 -30.38
N ARG A 392 -18.02 3.38 -30.73
CA ARG A 392 -16.77 4.06 -31.00
C ARG A 392 -16.86 4.77 -32.36
N GLN A 393 -17.09 6.09 -32.33
CA GLN A 393 -16.95 6.96 -33.48
C GLN A 393 -15.64 7.74 -33.34
N VAL A 394 -14.63 7.38 -34.14
CA VAL A 394 -13.35 8.09 -34.16
C VAL A 394 -13.31 8.93 -35.42
N THR A 395 -13.39 10.25 -35.24
CA THR A 395 -12.90 11.19 -36.25
C THR A 395 -11.55 11.74 -35.77
N PHE A 396 -10.71 12.26 -36.67
CA PHE A 396 -9.42 12.84 -36.30
C PHE A 396 -9.54 14.00 -35.29
N GLU A 397 -10.73 14.58 -35.14
CA GLU A 397 -10.98 15.81 -34.37
C GLU A 397 -11.81 15.58 -33.09
N SER A 398 -12.42 14.41 -32.88
CA SER A 398 -13.37 14.18 -31.79
C SER A 398 -12.94 13.10 -30.80
N ILE A 399 -13.02 13.41 -29.51
CA ILE A 399 -12.86 12.44 -28.41
C ILE A 399 -14.02 11.42 -28.47
N PRO A 400 -13.74 10.11 -28.52
CA PRO A 400 -14.77 9.08 -28.68
C PRO A 400 -15.52 8.79 -27.37
N GLU A 401 -16.69 8.15 -27.48
CA GLU A 401 -17.32 7.47 -26.32
C GLU A 401 -16.36 6.42 -25.73
N GLY A 402 -16.39 6.28 -24.40
CA GLY A 402 -15.48 5.42 -23.66
C GLY A 402 -14.02 5.88 -23.68
N ALA A 403 -13.74 7.14 -24.00
CA ALA A 403 -12.38 7.66 -24.00
C ALA A 403 -11.70 7.51 -22.63
N VAL A 404 -10.42 7.13 -22.64
CA VAL A 404 -9.57 7.15 -21.45
C VAL A 404 -9.15 8.60 -21.21
N ALA A 405 -9.81 9.27 -20.27
CA ALA A 405 -9.45 10.63 -19.88
C ALA A 405 -8.18 10.69 -19.05
N ILE A 406 -8.01 9.71 -18.15
CA ILE A 406 -6.84 9.59 -17.26
C ILE A 406 -6.29 8.17 -17.35
N ALA A 407 -4.98 8.05 -17.55
CA ALA A 407 -4.25 6.81 -17.40
C ALA A 407 -3.10 7.01 -16.40
N ALA A 408 -3.24 6.47 -15.19
CA ALA A 408 -2.33 6.77 -14.09
C ALA A 408 -1.67 5.51 -13.51
N ILE A 409 -0.34 5.40 -13.65
CA ILE A 409 0.46 4.48 -12.85
C ILE A 409 0.68 5.17 -11.49
N THR A 410 -0.10 4.77 -10.50
CA THR A 410 -0.21 5.41 -9.17
C THR A 410 -0.46 4.36 -8.09
N SER A 411 -0.59 4.82 -6.84
CA SER A 411 -0.85 4.02 -5.63
C SER A 411 0.30 3.14 -5.16
N CYS A 412 0.53 3.16 -3.84
CA CYS A 412 1.39 2.20 -3.15
C CYS A 412 1.03 0.74 -3.47
N THR A 413 -0.24 0.43 -3.76
CA THR A 413 -0.73 -0.92 -4.09
C THR A 413 0.14 -1.59 -5.15
N ASN A 414 0.47 -0.88 -6.23
CA ASN A 414 1.17 -1.45 -7.38
C ASN A 414 2.55 -0.83 -7.62
N THR A 415 2.80 0.39 -7.16
CA THR A 415 4.07 1.11 -7.45
C THR A 415 5.16 0.87 -6.41
N SER A 416 4.89 0.04 -5.40
CA SER A 416 5.90 -0.46 -4.45
C SER A 416 6.58 -1.76 -4.91
N ASP A 417 6.03 -2.43 -5.93
CA ASP A 417 6.62 -3.65 -6.49
C ASP A 417 7.42 -3.33 -7.76
N PRO A 418 8.76 -3.48 -7.75
CA PRO A 418 9.58 -3.27 -8.93
C PRO A 418 9.15 -4.10 -10.14
N SER A 419 8.60 -5.31 -9.93
CA SER A 419 8.18 -6.20 -11.00
C SER A 419 7.06 -5.59 -11.84
N LEU A 420 6.11 -4.91 -11.19
CA LEU A 420 4.99 -4.26 -11.87
C LEU A 420 5.43 -3.00 -12.64
N LEU A 421 6.33 -2.20 -12.06
CA LEU A 421 6.88 -1.02 -12.74
C LEU A 421 7.78 -1.40 -13.92
N ILE A 422 8.58 -2.46 -13.77
CA ILE A 422 9.41 -3.00 -14.85
C ILE A 422 8.53 -3.58 -15.95
N ALA A 423 7.44 -4.29 -15.63
CA ALA A 423 6.48 -4.76 -16.62
C ALA A 423 5.86 -3.60 -17.42
N ALA A 424 5.44 -2.53 -16.75
CA ALA A 424 4.95 -1.32 -17.42
C ALA A 424 6.02 -0.68 -18.31
N GLY A 425 7.26 -0.58 -17.83
CA GLY A 425 8.39 -0.06 -18.59
C GLY A 425 8.71 -0.89 -19.84
N LEU A 426 8.66 -2.22 -19.74
CA LEU A 426 8.91 -3.12 -20.88
C LEU A 426 7.82 -2.99 -21.95
N LEU A 427 6.56 -2.87 -21.52
CA LEU A 427 5.45 -2.58 -22.42
C LEU A 427 5.66 -1.22 -23.11
N ALA A 428 6.04 -0.19 -22.34
CA ALA A 428 6.36 1.13 -22.89
C ALA A 428 7.53 1.11 -23.89
N ARG A 429 8.56 0.30 -23.63
CA ARG A 429 9.69 0.09 -24.55
C ARG A 429 9.22 -0.50 -25.88
N LYS A 430 8.44 -1.59 -25.84
CA LYS A 430 7.90 -2.24 -27.05
C LYS A 430 7.00 -1.27 -27.83
N ALA A 431 6.14 -0.53 -27.13
CA ALA A 431 5.30 0.51 -27.72
C ALA A 431 6.12 1.61 -28.41
N ARG A 432 7.17 2.11 -27.74
CA ARG A 432 8.09 3.11 -28.30
C ARG A 432 8.83 2.60 -29.54
N GLN A 433 9.31 1.36 -29.52
CA GLN A 433 10.00 0.75 -30.66
C GLN A 433 9.10 0.61 -31.89
N LEU A 434 7.79 0.42 -31.66
CA LEU A 434 6.76 0.38 -32.70
C LEU A 434 6.21 1.77 -33.07
N GLY A 435 6.72 2.85 -32.47
CA GLY A 435 6.31 4.23 -32.74
C GLY A 435 4.97 4.63 -32.14
N LEU A 436 4.47 3.89 -31.15
CA LEU A 436 3.17 4.17 -30.53
C LEU A 436 3.23 5.32 -29.52
N ARG A 437 2.13 6.06 -29.42
CA ARG A 437 1.87 7.11 -28.43
C ARG A 437 0.40 7.09 -28.02
N PRO A 438 0.09 7.39 -26.74
CA PRO A 438 -1.28 7.68 -26.34
C PRO A 438 -1.86 8.84 -27.18
N PRO A 439 -3.17 8.81 -27.50
CA PRO A 439 -3.83 9.95 -28.10
C PRO A 439 -3.73 11.22 -27.23
N HIS A 440 -3.81 12.40 -27.86
CA HIS A 440 -3.57 13.69 -27.19
C HIS A 440 -4.51 13.97 -26.01
N TRP A 441 -5.71 13.39 -26.00
CA TRP A 441 -6.70 13.58 -24.94
C TRP A 441 -6.44 12.76 -23.67
N VAL A 442 -5.50 11.81 -23.70
CA VAL A 442 -5.21 10.94 -22.56
C VAL A 442 -4.25 11.63 -21.61
N LYS A 443 -4.73 11.98 -20.41
CA LYS A 443 -3.87 12.47 -19.32
C LYS A 443 -3.08 11.32 -18.70
N THR A 444 -1.82 11.18 -19.09
CA THR A 444 -0.90 10.15 -18.57
C THR A 444 -0.11 10.66 -17.36
N SER A 445 0.05 9.83 -16.33
CA SER A 445 0.89 10.15 -15.17
C SER A 445 1.55 8.93 -14.55
N PHE A 446 2.75 9.12 -14.02
CA PHE A 446 3.48 8.12 -13.25
C PHE A 446 3.89 8.68 -11.89
N ALA A 447 3.36 8.09 -10.82
CA ALA A 447 3.64 8.43 -9.44
C ALA A 447 4.19 7.20 -8.70
N PRO A 448 5.52 6.97 -8.75
CA PRO A 448 6.13 5.87 -8.02
C PRO A 448 5.95 6.05 -6.50
N GLY A 449 5.64 4.96 -5.80
CA GLY A 449 5.49 4.95 -4.35
C GLY A 449 6.83 5.05 -3.62
N SER A 450 7.91 4.63 -4.30
CA SER A 450 9.28 4.62 -3.79
C SER A 450 10.19 5.56 -4.58
N PRO A 451 11.01 6.40 -3.92
CA PRO A 451 12.07 7.15 -4.59
C PRO A 451 13.14 6.23 -5.20
N ALA A 452 13.29 4.99 -4.70
CA ALA A 452 14.23 4.01 -5.26
C ALA A 452 13.81 3.56 -6.68
N ALA A 453 12.54 3.74 -7.06
CA ALA A 453 12.04 3.40 -8.39
C ALA A 453 12.77 4.10 -9.52
N VAL A 454 13.16 5.37 -9.31
CA VAL A 454 13.94 6.13 -10.28
C VAL A 454 15.21 5.39 -10.64
N ARG A 455 15.96 4.91 -9.63
CA ARG A 455 17.29 4.33 -9.80
C ARG A 455 17.26 3.05 -10.64
N TYR A 456 16.34 2.13 -10.35
CA TYR A 456 16.29 0.87 -11.11
C TYR A 456 15.63 1.05 -12.49
N LEU A 457 14.72 2.01 -12.66
CA LEU A 457 14.12 2.33 -13.97
C LEU A 457 15.12 3.08 -14.87
N GLU A 458 15.95 3.96 -14.33
CA GLU A 458 17.04 4.60 -15.07
C GLU A 458 18.11 3.57 -15.47
N ARG A 459 18.55 2.75 -14.52
CA ARG A 459 19.58 1.71 -14.75
C ARG A 459 19.15 0.70 -15.80
N SER A 460 17.87 0.34 -15.83
CA SER A 460 17.30 -0.56 -16.85
C SER A 460 17.01 0.14 -18.20
N GLY A 461 17.10 1.47 -18.25
CA GLY A 461 16.71 2.30 -19.39
C GLY A 461 15.21 2.47 -19.58
N LEU A 462 14.38 1.86 -18.72
CA LEU A 462 12.92 1.84 -18.84
C LEU A 462 12.26 3.16 -18.47
N LEU A 463 12.90 4.01 -17.63
CA LEU A 463 12.35 5.32 -17.30
C LEU A 463 12.16 6.18 -18.56
N LYS A 464 13.18 6.22 -19.43
CA LYS A 464 13.11 6.94 -20.70
C LYS A 464 12.04 6.38 -21.64
N ASP A 465 11.78 5.08 -21.57
CA ASP A 465 10.74 4.44 -22.37
C ASP A 465 9.34 4.83 -21.88
N LEU A 466 9.11 4.87 -20.56
CA LEU A 466 7.89 5.38 -19.94
C LEU A 466 7.65 6.87 -20.26
N GLU A 467 8.66 7.71 -20.04
CA GLU A 467 8.60 9.15 -20.33
C GLU A 467 8.28 9.42 -21.80
N ALA A 468 8.89 8.65 -22.71
CA ALA A 468 8.69 8.81 -24.14
C ALA A 468 7.21 8.67 -24.54
N ILE A 469 6.44 7.83 -23.85
CA ILE A 469 5.00 7.63 -24.10
C ILE A 469 4.10 8.43 -23.13
N GLY A 470 4.64 9.44 -22.44
CA GLY A 470 3.87 10.35 -21.59
C GLY A 470 3.81 10.00 -20.10
N PHE A 471 4.35 8.85 -19.68
CA PHE A 471 4.42 8.46 -18.27
C PHE A 471 5.64 9.07 -17.57
N SER A 472 5.72 10.40 -17.59
CA SER A 472 6.71 11.16 -16.82
C SER A 472 6.38 11.14 -15.33
N ILE A 473 7.41 11.18 -14.48
CA ILE A 473 7.22 11.23 -13.02
C ILE A 473 6.52 12.55 -12.65
N VAL A 474 5.39 12.44 -11.95
CA VAL A 474 4.59 13.61 -11.52
C VAL A 474 4.73 13.92 -10.04
N GLY A 475 5.23 12.98 -9.24
CA GLY A 475 5.34 13.09 -7.78
C GLY A 475 5.62 11.76 -7.10
N PHE A 476 6.10 11.81 -5.85
CA PHE A 476 6.24 10.65 -4.96
C PHE A 476 5.19 10.73 -3.85
N GLY A 477 3.93 10.45 -4.20
CA GLY A 477 2.79 10.58 -3.30
C GLY A 477 1.53 9.93 -3.89
N CYS A 478 0.43 9.95 -3.11
CA CYS A 478 -0.82 9.28 -3.46
C CYS A 478 -1.44 9.80 -4.78
N THR A 479 -1.27 11.08 -5.10
CA THR A 479 -1.67 11.69 -6.39
C THR A 479 -3.07 11.26 -6.86
N THR A 480 -3.18 10.68 -8.06
CA THR A 480 -4.44 10.23 -8.66
C THR A 480 -5.15 9.16 -7.81
N CYS A 481 -4.44 8.34 -7.04
CA CYS A 481 -5.06 7.29 -6.21
C CYS A 481 -6.00 7.86 -5.14
N ILE A 482 -5.68 9.02 -4.57
CA ILE A 482 -6.52 9.68 -3.56
C ILE A 482 -7.51 10.69 -4.18
N GLY A 483 -7.46 10.88 -5.50
CA GLY A 483 -8.27 11.87 -6.21
C GLY A 483 -7.56 13.19 -6.47
N ASN A 484 -6.28 13.34 -6.09
CA ASN A 484 -5.46 14.51 -6.44
C ASN A 484 -4.95 14.43 -7.88
N SER A 485 -5.86 14.14 -8.81
CA SER A 485 -5.57 13.93 -10.22
C SER A 485 -5.36 15.21 -11.01
N GLY A 486 -5.59 16.39 -10.41
CA GLY A 486 -5.43 17.70 -11.06
C GLY A 486 -6.38 17.92 -12.26
N PRO A 487 -6.27 19.04 -12.98
CA PRO A 487 -7.20 19.39 -14.05
C PRO A 487 -7.08 18.45 -15.26
N LEU A 488 -8.21 18.16 -15.92
CA LEU A 488 -8.23 17.51 -17.23
C LEU A 488 -7.81 18.48 -18.34
N PRO A 489 -7.35 17.97 -19.51
CA PRO A 489 -7.25 18.77 -20.72
C PRO A 489 -8.58 19.46 -21.04
N VAL A 490 -8.53 20.68 -21.57
CA VAL A 490 -9.72 21.52 -21.80
C VAL A 490 -10.68 20.84 -22.79
N GLU A 491 -10.13 20.22 -23.83
CA GLU A 491 -10.87 19.45 -24.83
C GLU A 491 -11.58 18.25 -24.22
N MET A 492 -10.96 17.57 -23.24
CA MET A 492 -11.57 16.44 -22.53
C MET A 492 -12.70 16.92 -21.61
N GLN A 493 -12.50 18.03 -20.89
CA GLN A 493 -13.57 18.59 -20.07
C GLN A 493 -14.76 19.02 -20.93
N SER A 494 -14.51 19.68 -22.06
CA SER A 494 -15.55 20.09 -23.01
C SER A 494 -16.29 18.89 -23.62
N ALA A 495 -15.59 17.80 -23.92
CA ALA A 495 -16.21 16.56 -24.41
C ALA A 495 -17.13 15.93 -23.36
N ILE A 496 -16.70 15.87 -22.09
CA ILE A 496 -17.51 15.37 -20.97
C ILE A 496 -18.75 16.25 -20.77
N ASP A 497 -18.59 17.57 -20.79
CA ASP A 497 -19.70 18.54 -20.66
C ASP A 497 -20.69 18.41 -21.84
N GLY A 498 -20.19 18.03 -23.03
CA GLY A 498 -20.98 17.69 -24.21
C GLY A 498 -21.65 16.30 -24.17
N GLY A 499 -21.45 15.52 -23.12
CA GLY A 499 -22.13 14.24 -22.89
C GLY A 499 -21.33 12.98 -23.25
N ILE A 500 -20.05 13.12 -23.59
CA ILE A 500 -19.15 11.96 -23.79
C ILE A 500 -18.94 11.22 -22.47
N THR A 501 -19.06 9.90 -22.53
CA THR A 501 -18.72 9.00 -21.43
C THR A 501 -17.22 8.77 -21.44
N ALA A 502 -16.49 9.44 -20.55
CA ALA A 502 -15.06 9.22 -20.37
C ALA A 502 -14.76 8.47 -19.06
N VAL A 503 -13.62 7.77 -19.02
CA VAL A 503 -13.22 6.94 -17.88
C VAL A 503 -11.80 7.24 -17.43
N ALA A 504 -11.51 6.88 -16.17
CA ALA A 504 -10.13 6.75 -15.71
C ALA A 504 -9.68 5.28 -15.73
N VAL A 505 -8.42 5.02 -16.07
CA VAL A 505 -7.77 3.73 -15.87
C VAL A 505 -6.56 3.97 -14.97
N LEU A 506 -6.48 3.28 -13.84
CA LEU A 506 -5.42 3.52 -12.86
C LEU A 506 -4.98 2.25 -12.15
N SER A 507 -3.70 2.21 -11.77
CA SER A 507 -3.15 1.15 -10.90
C SER A 507 -3.43 1.38 -9.41
N GLY A 508 -4.58 1.98 -9.10
CA GLY A 508 -5.05 2.24 -7.75
C GLY A 508 -5.79 1.07 -7.12
N ASN A 509 -6.47 1.34 -6.00
CA ASN A 509 -7.32 0.39 -5.28
C ASN A 509 -8.79 0.85 -5.18
N ARG A 510 -9.12 2.10 -5.50
CA ARG A 510 -10.48 2.65 -5.45
C ARG A 510 -10.88 3.37 -6.73
N ASN A 511 -12.08 3.08 -7.20
CA ASN A 511 -12.70 3.64 -8.41
C ASN A 511 -14.18 4.02 -8.18
N PHE A 512 -14.53 4.41 -6.96
CA PHE A 512 -15.88 4.92 -6.68
C PHE A 512 -16.18 6.19 -7.52
N PRO A 513 -17.44 6.46 -7.90
CA PRO A 513 -17.77 7.62 -8.72
C PRO A 513 -17.25 8.94 -8.12
N GLY A 514 -16.56 9.75 -8.93
CA GLY A 514 -15.96 11.01 -8.50
C GLY A 514 -14.70 10.89 -7.64
N ARG A 515 -14.30 9.67 -7.23
CA ARG A 515 -13.12 9.45 -6.39
C ARG A 515 -11.81 9.78 -7.12
N VAL A 516 -11.70 9.38 -8.38
CA VAL A 516 -10.45 9.56 -9.15
C VAL A 516 -10.34 10.99 -9.67
N HIS A 517 -11.42 11.53 -10.21
CA HIS A 517 -11.53 12.93 -10.64
C HIS A 517 -13.00 13.36 -10.56
N PRO A 518 -13.33 14.59 -10.14
CA PRO A 518 -14.72 15.05 -10.00
C PRO A 518 -15.58 14.91 -11.26
N SER A 519 -15.00 15.15 -12.44
CA SER A 519 -15.68 15.03 -13.73
C SER A 519 -15.85 13.58 -14.24
N LEU A 520 -15.26 12.59 -13.57
CA LEU A 520 -15.28 11.19 -14.01
C LEU A 520 -16.09 10.32 -13.03
N LYS A 521 -17.19 9.77 -13.52
CA LYS A 521 -18.07 8.88 -12.74
C LYS A 521 -17.66 7.42 -12.78
N ASP A 522 -16.86 7.06 -13.78
CA ASP A 522 -16.54 5.68 -14.14
C ASP A 522 -15.01 5.53 -14.27
N GLY A 523 -14.48 4.41 -13.77
CA GLY A 523 -13.06 4.11 -13.86
C GLY A 523 -12.71 2.65 -13.56
N PHE A 524 -11.57 2.22 -14.07
CA PHE A 524 -11.12 0.83 -13.99
C PHE A 524 -9.78 0.73 -13.27
N LEU A 525 -9.73 -0.15 -12.27
CA LEU A 525 -8.50 -0.58 -11.63
C LEU A 525 -7.81 -1.62 -12.51
N ALA A 526 -6.52 -1.45 -12.75
CA ALA A 526 -5.75 -2.34 -13.62
C ALA A 526 -4.28 -2.41 -13.17
N SER A 527 -3.54 -3.42 -13.64
CA SER A 527 -2.08 -3.46 -13.40
C SER A 527 -1.38 -2.31 -14.13
N PRO A 528 -0.19 -1.85 -13.67
CA PRO A 528 0.58 -0.82 -14.37
C PRO A 528 0.76 -1.04 -15.88
N PRO A 529 1.16 -2.23 -16.39
CA PRO A 529 1.22 -2.45 -17.84
C PRO A 529 -0.16 -2.37 -18.52
N MET A 530 -1.22 -2.88 -17.88
CA MET A 530 -2.58 -2.76 -18.44
C MET A 530 -3.03 -1.29 -18.52
N THR A 531 -2.67 -0.45 -17.55
CA THR A 531 -2.89 1.01 -17.61
C THR A 531 -2.19 1.63 -18.82
N VAL A 532 -0.94 1.23 -19.11
CA VAL A 532 -0.23 1.69 -20.31
C VAL A 532 -0.92 1.21 -21.59
N ALA A 533 -1.36 -0.05 -21.64
CA ALA A 533 -2.07 -0.58 -22.80
C ALA A 533 -3.36 0.21 -23.12
N PHE A 534 -4.18 0.50 -22.12
CA PHE A 534 -5.38 1.32 -22.30
C PHE A 534 -5.07 2.80 -22.61
N ALA A 535 -3.95 3.33 -22.10
CA ALA A 535 -3.50 4.67 -22.50
C ALA A 535 -3.18 4.73 -24.00
N LEU A 536 -2.48 3.71 -24.52
CA LEU A 536 -2.15 3.60 -25.94
C LEU A 536 -3.39 3.40 -26.81
N ALA A 537 -4.36 2.59 -26.34
CA ALA A 537 -5.63 2.44 -27.02
C ALA A 537 -6.42 3.75 -27.05
N GLY A 538 -6.45 4.48 -25.93
CA GLY A 538 -7.11 5.79 -25.78
C GLY A 538 -8.62 5.72 -25.54
N ASP A 539 -9.19 4.52 -25.56
CA ASP A 539 -10.59 4.23 -25.23
C ASP A 539 -10.70 2.82 -24.63
N VAL A 540 -11.80 2.56 -23.92
CA VAL A 540 -12.09 1.26 -23.29
C VAL A 540 -13.18 0.46 -23.99
N LEU A 541 -13.61 0.88 -25.19
CA LEU A 541 -14.67 0.20 -25.92
C LEU A 541 -14.17 -0.98 -26.75
N ARG A 542 -12.87 -1.15 -26.89
CA ARG A 542 -12.25 -2.27 -27.60
C ARG A 542 -12.08 -3.46 -26.67
N ASP A 543 -12.25 -4.65 -27.23
CA ASP A 543 -11.69 -5.83 -26.60
C ASP A 543 -10.19 -5.84 -26.87
N ILE A 544 -9.41 -5.26 -25.96
CA ILE A 544 -7.96 -5.12 -26.12
C ILE A 544 -7.22 -6.47 -26.22
N THR A 545 -7.89 -7.60 -25.97
CA THR A 545 -7.31 -8.93 -26.13
C THR A 545 -7.35 -9.44 -27.57
N THR A 546 -8.28 -8.94 -28.39
CA THR A 546 -8.48 -9.36 -29.79
C THR A 546 -8.38 -8.22 -30.79
N ASP A 547 -8.74 -7.00 -30.38
CA ASP A 547 -8.71 -5.81 -31.22
C ASP A 547 -7.32 -5.15 -31.19
N PRO A 548 -6.92 -4.47 -32.27
CA PRO A 548 -5.67 -3.73 -32.30
C PRO A 548 -5.70 -2.55 -31.32
N ILE A 549 -4.60 -2.40 -30.56
CA ILE A 549 -4.36 -1.28 -29.65
C ILE A 549 -4.16 -0.01 -30.46
N ALA A 550 -3.31 -0.07 -31.49
CA ALA A 550 -2.96 1.05 -32.33
C ALA A 550 -2.37 0.56 -33.65
N LYS A 551 -2.07 1.50 -34.55
CA LYS A 551 -1.24 1.24 -35.73
C LYS A 551 0.19 1.69 -35.44
N GLY A 552 1.16 0.82 -35.74
CA GLY A 552 2.58 1.12 -35.64
C GLY A 552 3.04 2.15 -36.68
N ALA A 553 4.28 2.63 -36.55
CA ALA A 553 4.88 3.56 -37.50
C ALA A 553 4.98 2.99 -38.93
N ASP A 554 4.97 1.66 -39.09
CA ASP A 554 4.94 0.97 -40.38
C ASP A 554 3.51 0.74 -40.92
N GLY A 555 2.49 1.26 -40.23
CA GLY A 555 1.09 1.14 -40.59
C GLY A 555 0.43 -0.19 -40.19
N LYS A 556 1.18 -1.15 -39.62
CA LYS A 556 0.64 -2.43 -39.18
C LYS A 556 -0.16 -2.29 -37.90
N GLU A 557 -1.17 -3.15 -37.76
CA GLU A 557 -1.92 -3.30 -36.53
C GLU A 557 -1.03 -3.90 -35.44
N VAL A 558 -1.07 -3.30 -34.25
CA VAL A 558 -0.34 -3.77 -33.07
C VAL A 558 -1.35 -4.24 -32.03
N TYR A 559 -1.20 -5.48 -31.57
CA TYR A 559 -2.05 -6.13 -30.59
C TYR A 559 -1.40 -6.12 -29.20
N LEU A 560 -2.20 -6.40 -28.16
CA LEU A 560 -1.68 -6.52 -26.79
C LEU A 560 -0.56 -7.56 -26.68
N ALA A 561 -0.67 -8.68 -27.40
CA ALA A 561 0.34 -9.74 -27.40
C ALA A 561 1.73 -9.26 -27.91
N ASP A 562 1.77 -8.26 -28.79
CA ASP A 562 3.02 -7.68 -29.30
C ASP A 562 3.73 -6.81 -28.24
N LEU A 563 2.96 -6.30 -27.27
CA LEU A 563 3.41 -5.35 -26.26
C LEU A 563 3.59 -6.01 -24.88
N TRP A 564 2.84 -7.06 -24.57
CA TRP A 564 2.82 -7.63 -23.24
C TRP A 564 4.18 -8.23 -22.86
N PRO A 565 4.72 -7.93 -21.67
CA PRO A 565 6.00 -8.48 -21.24
C PRO A 565 5.84 -9.95 -20.82
N ASP A 566 6.86 -10.75 -21.13
CA ASP A 566 6.95 -12.11 -20.60
C ASP A 566 7.44 -12.09 -19.14
N GLN A 567 7.01 -13.06 -18.33
CA GLN A 567 7.38 -13.10 -16.92
C GLN A 567 8.89 -13.35 -16.71
N ALA A 568 9.53 -14.14 -17.57
CA ALA A 568 10.98 -14.35 -17.50
C ALA A 568 11.73 -13.09 -17.93
N GLU A 569 11.19 -12.32 -18.89
CA GLU A 569 11.70 -11.00 -19.29
C GLU A 569 11.68 -10.02 -18.11
N VAL A 570 10.55 -9.91 -17.39
CA VAL A 570 10.41 -9.06 -16.19
C VAL A 570 11.41 -9.50 -15.11
N ALA A 571 11.43 -10.79 -14.76
CA ALA A 571 12.29 -11.31 -13.70
C ALA A 571 13.79 -11.12 -14.00
N LYS A 572 14.19 -11.21 -15.28
CA LYS A 572 15.55 -10.91 -15.72
C LYS A 572 15.92 -9.44 -15.47
N HIS A 573 15.02 -8.51 -15.80
CA HIS A 573 15.25 -7.08 -15.57
C HIS A 573 15.32 -6.78 -14.07
N VAL A 574 14.38 -7.30 -13.26
CA VAL A 574 14.39 -7.14 -11.80
C VAL A 574 15.74 -7.55 -11.21
N ARG A 575 16.24 -8.76 -11.54
CA ARG A 575 17.55 -9.25 -11.08
C ARG A 575 18.73 -8.39 -11.55
N GLY A 576 18.61 -7.77 -12.72
CA GLY A 576 19.69 -6.98 -13.32
C GLY A 576 19.74 -5.53 -12.85
N CYS A 577 18.63 -4.95 -12.39
CA CYS A 577 18.58 -3.52 -12.07
C CYS A 577 18.19 -3.16 -10.63
N VAL A 578 17.56 -4.06 -9.87
CA VAL A 578 17.19 -3.80 -8.47
C VAL A 578 18.39 -4.10 -7.57
N VAL A 579 18.86 -3.08 -6.85
CA VAL A 579 20.00 -3.17 -5.95
C VAL A 579 19.59 -2.72 -4.55
N GLY A 580 19.77 -3.58 -3.55
CA GLY A 580 19.30 -3.30 -2.19
C GLY A 580 19.85 -2.01 -1.59
N ALA A 581 21.12 -1.68 -1.83
CA ALA A 581 21.73 -0.44 -1.33
C ALA A 581 21.08 0.85 -1.89
N ASP A 582 20.36 0.77 -3.01
CA ASP A 582 19.70 1.94 -3.61
C ASP A 582 18.51 2.42 -2.75
N TYR A 583 17.84 1.50 -2.05
CA TYR A 583 16.65 1.81 -1.24
C TYR A 583 16.98 2.80 -0.12
N PRO A 584 17.77 2.45 0.92
CA PRO A 584 18.05 3.38 2.02
C PRO A 584 18.70 4.67 1.54
N LYS A 585 19.52 4.62 0.49
CA LYS A 585 20.12 5.80 -0.12
C LYS A 585 19.07 6.74 -0.72
N ALA A 586 18.13 6.22 -1.51
CA ALA A 586 17.07 7.02 -2.13
C ALA A 586 16.16 7.69 -1.10
N PHE A 587 15.78 6.97 -0.04
CA PHE A 587 14.97 7.56 1.04
C PHE A 587 15.75 8.62 1.84
N SER A 588 17.05 8.38 2.13
CA SER A 588 17.90 9.35 2.81
C SER A 588 18.01 10.66 2.01
N GLU A 589 18.27 10.57 0.70
CA GLU A 589 18.35 11.75 -0.17
C GLU A 589 16.99 12.47 -0.28
N ALA A 590 15.89 11.73 -0.37
CA ALA A 590 14.56 12.33 -0.41
C ALA A 590 14.17 13.04 0.90
N ALA A 591 14.68 12.56 2.05
CA ALA A 591 14.48 13.20 3.35
C ALA A 591 15.23 14.55 3.47
N GLU A 592 16.25 14.80 2.65
CA GLU A 592 17.01 16.05 2.60
C GLU A 592 16.31 17.14 1.76
N ASN A 593 14.97 17.11 1.65
CA ASN A 593 14.19 18.05 0.84
C ASN A 593 14.52 19.52 1.21
N PRO A 594 15.18 20.29 0.30
CA PRO A 594 15.63 21.65 0.61
C PRO A 594 14.49 22.63 0.87
N LEU A 595 13.33 22.41 0.26
CA LEU A 595 12.17 23.26 0.42
C LEU A 595 11.53 23.04 1.79
N TRP A 596 11.44 21.78 2.25
CA TRP A 596 11.05 21.46 3.62
C TRP A 596 12.01 22.06 4.64
N GLN A 597 13.32 21.94 4.43
CA GLN A 597 14.33 22.48 5.34
C GLN A 597 14.24 24.01 5.48
N LYS A 598 13.90 24.73 4.40
CA LYS A 598 13.73 26.18 4.39
C LYS A 598 12.44 26.69 5.06
N LEU A 599 11.45 25.84 5.34
CA LEU A 599 10.21 26.27 5.99
C LEU A 599 10.50 26.78 7.41
N ASP A 600 10.10 28.01 7.70
CA ASP A 600 10.14 28.54 9.07
C ASP A 600 9.10 27.85 9.95
N PHE A 601 9.48 27.53 11.18
CA PHE A 601 8.61 26.86 12.14
C PHE A 601 8.89 27.33 13.57
N PRO A 602 7.86 27.37 14.44
CA PRO A 602 8.04 27.76 15.83
C PRO A 602 8.82 26.69 16.60
N GLN A 603 9.58 27.13 17.61
CA GLN A 603 10.40 26.24 18.46
C GLN A 603 9.86 26.13 19.91
N SER A 604 8.68 26.70 20.18
CA SER A 604 8.04 26.71 21.49
C SER A 604 7.37 25.38 21.84
N ALA A 605 7.21 25.11 23.14
CA ALA A 605 6.50 23.90 23.62
C ALA A 605 4.99 23.93 23.30
N ARG A 606 4.39 25.13 23.31
CA ARG A 606 3.03 25.43 22.83
C ARG A 606 3.06 25.90 21.39
N PHE A 607 2.04 25.57 20.61
CA PHE A 607 1.93 26.07 19.24
C PHE A 607 1.43 27.52 19.25
N PRO A 608 2.07 28.46 18.57
CA PRO A 608 1.60 29.84 18.51
C PRO A 608 0.45 29.96 17.50
N TRP A 609 -0.78 29.84 18.00
CA TRP A 609 -2.00 30.02 17.19
C TRP A 609 -2.03 31.39 16.50
N SER A 610 -2.61 31.44 15.31
CA SER A 610 -2.76 32.65 14.51
C SER A 610 -4.24 32.91 14.22
N ASP A 611 -4.74 34.07 14.65
CA ASP A 611 -6.13 34.48 14.41
C ASP A 611 -6.44 34.72 12.92
N THR A 612 -5.42 34.76 12.07
CA THR A 612 -5.54 34.92 10.61
C THR A 612 -5.42 33.59 9.85
N SER A 613 -5.10 32.48 10.51
CA SER A 613 -5.07 31.17 9.87
C SER A 613 -6.47 30.79 9.39
N THR A 614 -6.55 30.27 8.16
CA THR A 614 -7.75 29.63 7.61
C THR A 614 -7.56 28.13 7.38
N TYR A 615 -6.40 27.59 7.78
CA TYR A 615 -6.04 26.18 7.70
C TYR A 615 -6.37 25.41 8.97
#